data_AF-A0A920AXH3-F1
#
_entry.id   AF-A0A920AXH3-F1
#
_cell.length_a   1.000
_cell.length_b   1.000
_cell.length_c   1.000
_cell.angle_alpha   90.00
_cell.angle_beta   90.00
_cell.angle_gamma   90.00
#
_symmetry.space_group_name_H-M   'P 1'
#
loop_
_entity.id
_entity.type
_entity.pdbx_description
1 polymer ?
#
loop_
_entity_poly.entity_id
_entity_poly.type
_entity_poly.pdbx_seq_one_letter_code
_entity_poly.pdbx_strand_id
1 'polypeptide(L)'
;MIAHKIENSSVETVEVRSALTCESKRGICAKCYGRNLATGKDVQMGEAVGVVAAQSIGEPGTQLTLRTFHVGGIAGNISEENSVVSKFDGTLKLKI
;
A
#
# COMPACT_ATOMS: atom_id res chain seq x y z
N MET A 1 15.52 7.89 -3.34
CA MET A 1 15.22 6.67 -2.55
C MET A 1 15.75 5.45 -3.28
N ILE A 2 16.05 4.35 -2.56
CA ILE A 2 16.48 3.07 -3.18
C ILE A 2 15.41 2.53 -4.15
N ALA A 3 14.13 2.75 -3.84
CA ALA A 3 13.00 2.39 -4.71
C ALA A 3 13.16 2.91 -6.15
N HIS A 4 13.49 4.19 -6.35
CA HIS A 4 13.72 4.73 -7.70
C HIS A 4 14.93 4.13 -8.42
N LYS A 5 15.95 3.67 -7.69
CA LYS A 5 17.09 2.97 -8.33
C LYS A 5 16.66 1.59 -8.81
N ILE A 6 15.79 0.91 -8.06
CA ILE A 6 15.23 -0.39 -8.45
C ILE A 6 14.27 -0.22 -9.63
N GLU A 7 13.41 0.79 -9.60
CA GLU A 7 12.46 1.10 -10.68
C GLU A 7 13.14 1.41 -12.02
N ASN A 8 14.30 2.07 -11.98
CA ASN A 8 15.11 2.34 -13.18
C ASN A 8 16.05 1.19 -13.57
N SER A 9 15.97 0.04 -12.88
CA SER A 9 16.77 -1.15 -13.16
C SER A 9 15.91 -2.25 -13.79
N SER A 10 16.54 -3.28 -14.35
CA SER A 10 15.85 -4.46 -14.89
C SER A 10 15.37 -5.45 -13.82
N VAL A 11 15.29 -5.03 -12.55
CA VAL A 11 14.88 -5.90 -11.43
C VAL A 11 13.36 -5.89 -11.33
N GLU A 12 12.74 -7.03 -11.65
CA GLU A 12 11.27 -7.18 -11.62
C GLU A 12 10.74 -7.58 -10.23
N THR A 13 11.54 -8.28 -9.43
CA THR A 13 11.14 -8.80 -8.12
C THR A 13 12.22 -8.61 -7.07
N VAL A 14 11.81 -8.38 -5.82
CA VAL A 14 12.70 -8.18 -4.68
C VAL A 14 12.15 -8.95 -3.49
N GLU A 15 12.99 -9.75 -2.85
CA GLU A 15 12.65 -10.38 -1.58
C GLU A 15 12.69 -9.36 -0.44
N VAL A 16 11.60 -9.31 0.33
CA VAL A 16 11.46 -8.41 1.47
C VAL A 16 11.16 -9.20 2.73
N ARG A 17 11.57 -8.65 3.88
CA ARG A 17 11.18 -9.21 5.17
C ARG A 17 9.71 -8.87 5.43
N SER A 18 9.00 -9.79 6.07
CA SER A 18 7.58 -9.62 6.40
C SER A 18 7.35 -9.84 7.88
N ALA A 19 6.31 -9.21 8.42
CA ALA A 19 5.77 -9.52 9.73
C ALA A 19 5.30 -10.98 9.84
N LEU A 20 4.82 -11.57 8.74
CA LEU A 20 4.31 -12.94 8.69
C LEU A 20 5.40 -14.01 8.79
N THR A 21 6.62 -13.67 8.36
CA THR A 21 7.79 -14.57 8.39
C THR A 21 8.74 -14.25 9.54
N CYS A 22 8.28 -13.48 10.54
CA CYS A 22 9.08 -13.11 11.69
C CYS A 22 9.13 -14.24 12.73
N GLU A 23 10.34 -14.67 13.12
CA GLU A 23 10.54 -15.73 14.13
C GLU A 23 10.57 -15.21 15.58
N SER A 24 10.16 -13.96 15.80
CA SER A 24 10.12 -13.39 17.16
C SER A 24 9.08 -14.12 18.00
N LYS A 25 9.48 -14.59 19.19
CA LYS A 25 8.59 -15.33 20.11
C LYS A 25 7.39 -14.50 20.59
N ARG A 26 7.54 -13.17 20.67
CA ARG A 26 6.49 -12.22 21.07
C ARG A 26 6.61 -10.96 20.23
N GLY A 27 5.51 -10.53 19.61
CA GLY A 27 5.48 -9.36 18.73
C GLY A 27 6.31 -9.57 17.45
N ILE A 28 6.74 -8.47 16.84
CA ILE A 28 7.49 -8.43 15.58
C ILE A 28 8.82 -7.71 15.82
N CYS A 29 9.91 -8.17 15.19
CA CYS A 29 11.20 -7.50 15.31
C CYS A 29 11.26 -6.23 14.44
N ALA A 30 12.10 -5.26 14.84
CA ALA A 30 12.22 -3.98 14.13
C ALA A 30 12.61 -4.13 12.65
N LYS A 31 13.37 -5.17 12.28
CA LYS A 31 13.78 -5.41 10.89
C LYS A 31 12.67 -5.99 10.00
N CYS A 32 11.75 -6.76 10.57
CA CYS A 32 10.61 -7.32 9.83
C CYS A 32 9.48 -6.30 9.65
N TYR A 33 9.37 -5.34 10.58
CA TYR A 33 8.45 -4.22 10.44
C TYR A 33 9.04 -3.09 9.59
N GLY A 34 10.29 -2.71 9.85
CA GLY A 34 11.01 -1.68 9.11
C GLY A 34 10.71 -0.26 9.61
N ARG A 35 10.09 0.54 8.74
CA ARG A 35 9.89 1.98 8.94
C ARG A 35 8.52 2.25 9.56
N ASN A 36 8.49 3.06 10.60
CA ASN A 36 7.26 3.66 11.09
C ASN A 36 6.78 4.71 10.09
N LEU A 37 5.59 4.49 9.52
CA LEU A 37 5.03 5.34 8.46
C LEU A 37 4.52 6.70 8.98
N ALA A 38 4.23 6.83 10.28
CA ALA A 38 3.78 8.09 10.88
C ALA A 38 4.94 9.07 11.10
N THR A 39 6.10 8.56 11.52
CA THR A 39 7.29 9.39 11.79
C THR A 39 8.29 9.40 10.65
N GLY A 40 8.15 8.46 9.70
CA GLY A 40 9.09 8.25 8.63
C GLY A 40 10.49 7.92 9.15
N LYS A 41 10.63 7.21 10.28
CA LYS A 41 11.91 6.71 10.82
C LYS A 41 11.81 5.20 11.08
N ASP A 42 12.92 4.55 11.39
CA ASP A 42 12.88 3.14 11.80
C ASP A 42 12.05 2.98 13.08
N VAL A 43 11.31 1.89 13.16
CA VAL A 43 10.42 1.61 14.30
C VAL A 43 11.22 1.47 15.59
N GLN A 44 10.67 2.00 16.68
CA GLN A 44 11.31 1.88 17.99
C GLN A 44 10.88 0.61 18.71
N MET A 45 11.79 0.03 19.50
CA MET A 45 11.46 -1.13 20.32
C MET A 45 10.43 -0.75 21.38
N GLY A 46 9.39 -1.60 21.52
CA GLY A 46 8.27 -1.35 22.43
C GLY A 46 7.10 -0.59 21.79
N GLU A 47 7.21 -0.19 20.52
CA GLU A 47 6.11 0.45 19.81
C GLU A 47 4.95 -0.53 19.58
N ALA A 48 3.72 -0.08 19.86
CA ALA A 48 2.50 -0.88 19.80
C ALA A 48 1.98 -1.05 18.36
N VAL A 49 2.82 -1.59 17.47
CA VAL A 49 2.54 -1.71 16.03
C VAL A 49 1.25 -2.47 15.69
N GLY A 50 0.81 -3.40 16.55
CA GLY A 50 -0.44 -4.13 16.37
C GLY A 50 -1.69 -3.25 16.54
N VAL A 51 -1.68 -2.33 17.51
CA VAL A 51 -2.78 -1.39 17.73
C VAL A 51 -2.84 -0.38 16.58
N VAL A 52 -1.67 0.13 16.17
CA VAL A 52 -1.56 1.04 15.02
C VAL A 52 -2.11 0.38 13.75
N ALA A 53 -1.76 -0.89 13.49
CA ALA A 53 -2.28 -1.63 12.35
C ALA A 53 -3.81 -1.81 12.40
N ALA A 54 -4.35 -2.17 13.57
CA ALA A 54 -5.80 -2.33 13.74
C ALA A 54 -6.57 -1.04 13.44
N GLN A 55 -6.09 0.10 13.94
CA GLN A 55 -6.71 1.41 13.70
C GLN A 55 -6.59 1.85 12.23
N SER A 56 -5.42 1.64 11.63
CA SER A 56 -5.15 1.99 10.23
C SER A 56 -6.08 1.28 9.24
N ILE A 57 -6.69 0.16 9.63
CA ILE A 57 -7.72 -0.54 8.85
C ILE A 57 -9.12 -0.16 9.34
N GLY A 58 -9.35 -0.18 10.65
CA GLY A 58 -10.67 0.01 11.24
C GLY A 58 -11.26 1.40 11.02
N GLU A 59 -10.50 2.47 11.29
CA GLU A 59 -11.00 3.84 11.15
C GLU A 59 -11.34 4.16 9.69
N PRO A 60 -10.45 3.96 8.69
CA PRO A 60 -10.82 4.16 7.30
C PRO A 60 -11.96 3.24 6.83
N GLY A 61 -12.04 2.01 7.34
CA GLY A 61 -13.12 1.08 7.01
C GLY A 61 -14.49 1.60 7.47
N THR A 62 -14.62 2.01 8.72
CA THR A 62 -15.87 2.60 9.25
C THR A 62 -16.23 3.89 8.50
N GLN A 63 -15.23 4.71 8.18
CA GLN A 63 -15.41 5.94 7.41
C GLN A 63 -15.89 5.67 5.98
N LEU A 64 -15.34 4.65 5.32
CA LEU A 64 -15.74 4.25 3.97
C LEU A 64 -17.17 3.72 3.95
N THR A 65 -17.55 2.88 4.92
CA THR A 65 -18.93 2.40 5.06
C THR A 65 -19.91 3.56 5.18
N LEU A 66 -19.64 4.51 6.07
CA LEU A 66 -20.49 5.69 6.23
C LEU A 66 -20.55 6.52 4.94
N ARG A 67 -19.41 6.81 4.30
CA ARG A 67 -19.38 7.57 3.03
C ARG A 67 -20.15 6.88 1.92
N THR A 68 -19.96 5.58 1.73
CA THR A 68 -20.64 4.82 0.67
C THR A 68 -22.15 4.77 0.89
N PHE A 69 -22.64 4.66 2.13
CA PHE A 69 -24.08 4.72 2.36
C PHE A 69 -24.67 6.12 2.17
N HIS A 70 -23.95 7.16 2.61
CA HIS A 70 -24.43 8.55 2.44
C HIS A 70 -24.39 8.99 0.96
N VAL A 71 -23.38 8.58 0.20
CA VAL A 71 -23.24 8.90 -1.24
C VAL A 71 -24.01 7.92 -2.13
N GLY A 72 -24.12 6.65 -1.76
CA GLY A 72 -24.84 5.62 -2.52
C GLY A 72 -26.36 5.81 -2.56
N GLY A 73 -26.93 6.68 -1.73
CA GLY A 73 -28.33 7.11 -1.82
C GLY A 73 -28.61 8.12 -2.94
N ILE A 74 -27.57 8.77 -3.49
CA ILE A 74 -27.65 9.63 -4.67
C ILE A 74 -26.94 8.90 -5.82
N ALA A 75 -27.71 8.35 -6.76
CA ALA A 75 -27.16 7.69 -7.94
C ALA A 75 -26.26 8.65 -8.73
N GLY A 76 -24.95 8.60 -8.48
CA GLY A 76 -23.95 9.49 -9.06
C GLY A 76 -22.79 8.67 -9.57
N ASN A 77 -22.75 8.50 -10.89
CA ASN A 77 -21.71 7.85 -11.68
C ASN A 77 -20.31 8.26 -11.19
N ILE A 78 -19.60 7.37 -10.50
CA ILE A 78 -18.15 7.45 -10.40
C ILE A 78 -17.63 6.78 -11.65
N SER A 79 -17.42 7.60 -12.68
CA SER A 79 -16.85 7.24 -13.96
C SER A 79 -15.66 6.30 -13.77
N GLU A 80 -15.73 5.13 -14.38
CA GLU A 80 -14.57 4.29 -14.61
C GLU A 80 -13.57 5.11 -15.44
N GLU A 81 -12.36 5.32 -14.91
CA GLU A 81 -11.24 5.81 -15.71
C GLU A 81 -10.88 4.72 -16.73
N ASN A 82 -11.56 4.73 -17.88
CA ASN A 82 -11.31 3.81 -18.99
C ASN A 82 -10.15 4.32 -19.86
N SER A 83 -9.02 4.68 -19.24
CA SER A 83 -7.82 5.14 -19.96
C SER A 83 -6.61 4.25 -19.63
N VAL A 84 -6.34 3.33 -20.54
CA VAL A 84 -5.09 2.54 -20.55
C VAL A 84 -3.99 3.40 -21.18
N VAL A 85 -3.11 3.94 -20.34
CA VAL A 85 -1.93 4.71 -20.78
C VAL A 85 -0.72 3.76 -20.86
N SER A 86 -0.03 3.75 -22.00
CA SER A 86 1.17 2.93 -22.20
C SER A 86 2.33 3.46 -21.36
N LYS A 87 3.01 2.56 -20.64
CA LYS A 87 4.18 2.87 -19.80
C LYS A 87 5.47 3.16 -20.59
N PHE A 88 5.45 2.97 -21.91
CA PHE A 88 6.62 3.07 -22.78
C PHE A 88 6.26 3.75 -24.11
N ASP A 89 7.22 4.47 -24.68
CA ASP A 89 7.10 5.01 -26.04
C ASP A 89 7.08 3.88 -27.06
N GLY A 90 6.05 3.87 -27.92
CA GLY A 90 5.88 2.85 -28.95
C GLY A 90 4.84 3.24 -29.98
N THR A 91 4.92 2.64 -31.16
CA THR A 91 3.95 2.88 -32.23
C THR A 91 2.77 1.92 -32.08
N LEU A 92 1.59 2.44 -31.75
CA LEU A 92 0.35 1.68 -31.73
C LEU A 92 -0.09 1.36 -33.16
N LYS A 93 -0.01 0.09 -33.56
CA LYS A 93 -0.65 -0.42 -34.78
C LYS A 93 -1.96 -1.09 -34.42
N LEU A 94 -3.07 -0.38 -34.66
CA LEU A 94 -4.40 -0.98 -34.66
C LEU A 94 -4.56 -1.78 -35.94
N LYS A 95 -4.68 -3.11 -35.80
CA LYS A 95 -5.09 -3.99 -36.89
C LYS A 95 -6.62 -4.05 -36.82
N ILE A 96 -7.27 -3.37 -37.76
CA ILE A 96 -8.69 -3.58 -38.07
C ILE A 96 -8.83 -4.91 -38.80
#